data_AF-A0A2W5TDH7-F1
#
_entry.id   AF-A0A2W5TDH7-F1
#
_cell.length_a   1.000
_cell.length_b   1.000
_cell.length_c   1.000
_cell.angle_alpha   90.00
_cell.angle_beta   90.00
_cell.angle_gamma   90.00
#
_symmetry.space_group_name_H-M   'P 1'
#
loop_
_entity.id
_entity.type
_entity.pdbx_description
1 polymer ?
#
loop_
_entity_poly.entity_id
_entity_poly.type
_entity_poly.pdbx_seq_one_letter_code
_entity_poly.pdbx_strand_id
1 'polypeptide(L)'
;MNRFLLATTAALVLFACPKETPQPQLGGSDDEKMDTISSKLEEYRTRTDMSCDDTCSTKNKVCDLSSTACDIAGKHNDRNDYQQRCVTAQEECAKFNESCSSCKK
;
A
#
# COMPACT_ATOMS: atom_id res chain seq x y z
N MET A 1 26.83 19.58 -61.26
CA MET A 1 27.26 18.63 -60.20
C MET A 1 27.45 19.44 -58.92
N ASN A 2 26.46 19.42 -58.01
CA ASN A 2 26.60 20.04 -56.69
C ASN A 2 26.06 19.09 -55.62
N ARG A 3 26.82 19.01 -54.54
CA ARG A 3 26.93 17.92 -53.57
C ARG A 3 25.82 17.93 -52.53
N PHE A 4 25.38 16.73 -52.14
CA PHE A 4 24.64 16.42 -50.92
C PHE A 4 25.37 16.95 -49.67
N LEU A 5 24.62 17.36 -48.62
CA LEU A 5 24.59 16.73 -47.28
C LEU A 5 24.14 17.69 -46.14
N LEU A 6 23.35 17.12 -45.21
CA LEU A 6 23.20 17.41 -43.77
C LEU A 6 22.44 18.71 -43.40
N ALA A 7 21.23 18.69 -42.84
CA ALA A 7 20.72 18.10 -41.58
C ALA A 7 21.44 18.63 -40.32
N THR A 8 20.64 18.94 -39.28
CA THR A 8 20.93 19.47 -37.91
C THR A 8 20.54 20.95 -37.75
N THR A 9 19.82 21.42 -36.72
CA THR A 9 19.37 20.84 -35.45
C THR A 9 18.29 21.76 -34.87
N ALA A 10 17.05 21.29 -34.73
CA ALA A 10 16.04 21.97 -33.92
C ALA A 10 16.27 21.56 -32.45
N ALA A 11 16.91 22.45 -31.68
CA ALA A 11 17.09 22.28 -30.24
C ALA A 11 15.91 22.91 -29.50
N LEU A 12 14.90 22.09 -29.20
CA LEU A 12 13.85 22.35 -28.23
C LEU A 12 13.57 21.02 -27.50
N VAL A 13 13.21 21.12 -26.22
CA VAL A 13 12.75 20.12 -25.24
C VAL A 13 13.73 20.10 -24.04
N LEU A 14 13.55 21.04 -23.09
CA LEU A 14 12.68 20.97 -21.90
C LEU A 14 13.25 20.05 -20.80
N PHE A 15 13.69 20.70 -19.72
CA PHE A 15 13.67 20.23 -18.32
C PHE A 15 13.51 18.72 -18.08
N ALA A 16 14.61 17.98 -18.11
CA ALA A 16 14.68 16.69 -17.45
C ALA A 16 15.05 16.92 -15.98
N CYS A 17 14.05 17.01 -15.09
CA CYS A 17 14.27 16.73 -13.67
C CYS A 17 14.89 15.32 -13.59
N PRO A 18 16.08 15.13 -13.00
CA PRO A 18 16.53 13.79 -12.67
C PRO A 18 15.58 13.29 -11.59
N LYS A 19 14.54 12.57 -12.00
CA LYS A 19 13.77 11.74 -11.09
C LYS A 19 14.76 10.65 -10.68
N GLU A 20 15.28 10.75 -9.46
CA GLU A 20 16.09 9.70 -8.87
C GLU A 20 15.39 8.38 -9.15
N THR A 21 16.03 7.54 -9.96
CA THR A 21 15.59 6.17 -10.14
C THR A 21 15.64 5.53 -8.76
N PRO A 22 14.52 5.08 -8.18
CA PRO A 22 14.57 4.35 -6.94
C PRO A 22 15.50 3.18 -7.17
N GLN A 23 16.61 3.12 -6.43
CA GLN A 23 17.41 1.91 -6.42
C GLN A 23 16.50 0.77 -5.97
N PRO A 24 16.66 -0.45 -6.50
CA PRO A 24 15.91 -1.59 -6.01
C PRO A 24 16.28 -1.79 -4.54
N GLN A 25 15.45 -1.26 -3.62
CA GLN A 25 15.46 -1.69 -2.23
C GLN A 25 14.94 -3.11 -2.25
N LEU A 26 15.89 -4.05 -2.31
CA LEU A 26 15.63 -5.47 -2.15
C LEU A 26 15.15 -5.67 -0.71
N GLY A 27 13.82 -5.72 -0.54
CA GLY A 27 13.08 -6.20 0.63
C GLY A 27 13.73 -5.96 2.00
N GLY A 28 13.41 -4.84 2.64
CA GLY A 28 13.76 -4.62 4.04
C GLY A 28 12.83 -5.37 5.00
N SER A 29 13.18 -5.41 6.29
CA SER A 29 12.32 -5.97 7.36
C SER A 29 10.89 -5.39 7.34
N ASP A 30 10.72 -4.17 6.85
CA ASP A 30 9.40 -3.55 6.75
C ASP A 30 8.59 -4.04 5.53
N ASP A 31 9.23 -4.40 4.41
CA ASP A 31 8.52 -5.03 3.28
C ASP A 31 7.96 -6.39 3.73
N GLU A 32 8.76 -7.20 4.41
CA GLU A 32 8.35 -8.50 4.98
C GLU A 32 7.21 -8.34 6.01
N LYS A 33 7.26 -7.29 6.84
CA LYS A 33 6.16 -6.97 7.77
C LYS A 33 4.90 -6.57 7.02
N MET A 34 5.00 -5.75 5.98
CA MET A 34 3.84 -5.34 5.19
C MET A 34 3.20 -6.54 4.48
N ASP A 35 4.00 -7.48 3.97
CA ASP A 35 3.50 -8.72 3.38
C ASP A 35 2.84 -9.61 4.43
N THR A 36 3.44 -9.74 5.62
CA THR A 36 2.85 -10.48 6.75
C THR A 36 1.51 -9.87 7.19
N ILE A 37 1.43 -8.54 7.27
CA ILE A 37 0.17 -7.84 7.59
C ILE A 37 -0.87 -8.14 6.53
N SER A 38 -0.50 -8.04 5.24
CA SER A 38 -1.41 -8.29 4.13
C SER A 38 -1.94 -9.73 4.15
N SER A 39 -1.09 -10.71 4.43
CA SER A 39 -1.48 -12.11 4.59
C SER A 39 -2.44 -12.33 5.75
N LYS A 40 -2.21 -11.71 6.90
CA LYS A 40 -3.11 -11.84 8.07
C LYS A 40 -4.46 -11.16 7.84
N LEU A 41 -4.46 -10.01 7.15
CA LEU A 41 -5.71 -9.33 6.79
C LEU A 41 -6.54 -10.20 5.85
N GLU A 42 -5.92 -10.84 4.86
CA GLU A 42 -6.61 -11.77 3.96
C GLU A 42 -7.12 -13.02 4.70
N GLU A 43 -6.35 -13.57 5.63
CA GLU A 43 -6.80 -14.65 6.51
C GLU A 43 -8.08 -14.25 7.27
N TYR A 44 -8.11 -13.06 7.89
CA TYR A 44 -9.30 -12.62 8.61
C TYR A 44 -10.48 -12.33 7.68
N ARG A 45 -10.23 -11.70 6.52
CA ARG A 45 -11.26 -11.38 5.53
C ARG A 45 -11.95 -12.61 4.96
N THR A 46 -11.22 -13.71 4.78
CA THR A 46 -11.74 -14.95 4.19
C THR A 46 -12.47 -15.84 5.20
N ARG A 47 -12.47 -15.51 6.50
CA ARG A 47 -13.26 -16.21 7.50
C ARG A 47 -14.73 -15.82 7.37
N THR A 48 -15.55 -16.73 6.86
CA THR A 48 -16.97 -16.49 6.52
C THR A 48 -17.97 -16.98 7.56
N ASP A 49 -17.52 -17.63 8.64
CA ASP A 49 -18.39 -18.18 9.69
C ASP A 49 -17.84 -17.83 11.07
N MET A 50 -18.05 -16.57 11.47
CA MET A 50 -17.64 -16.07 12.77
C MET A 50 -18.87 -15.68 13.58
N SER A 51 -18.87 -16.07 14.86
CA SER A 51 -19.85 -15.53 15.80
C SER A 51 -19.70 -14.00 15.91
N CYS A 52 -20.71 -13.32 16.44
CA CYS A 52 -20.61 -11.88 16.69
C CYS A 52 -19.48 -11.53 17.66
N ASP A 53 -19.26 -12.35 18.69
CA ASP A 53 -18.16 -12.18 19.64
C ASP A 53 -16.80 -12.34 18.94
N ASP A 54 -16.66 -13.35 18.07
CA ASP A 54 -15.45 -13.56 17.29
C ASP A 54 -15.19 -12.44 16.29
N THR A 55 -16.25 -11.91 15.67
CA THR A 55 -16.17 -10.77 14.74
C THR A 55 -15.68 -9.53 15.48
N CYS A 56 -16.24 -9.24 16.65
CA CYS A 56 -15.83 -8.11 17.48
C CYS A 56 -14.42 -8.26 18.05
N SER A 57 -13.99 -9.49 18.38
CA SER A 57 -12.61 -9.78 18.78
C SER A 57 -11.63 -9.61 17.61
N THR A 58 -12.00 -10.11 16.42
CA THR A 58 -11.20 -10.02 15.20
C THR A 58 -11.07 -8.58 14.72
N LYS A 59 -12.11 -7.75 14.90
CA LYS A 59 -12.06 -6.31 14.64
C LYS A 59 -10.86 -5.64 15.32
N ASN A 60 -10.62 -5.89 16.61
CA ASN A 60 -9.48 -5.28 17.31
C ASN A 60 -8.16 -5.68 16.65
N LYS A 61 -7.98 -6.98 16.33
CA LYS A 61 -6.77 -7.49 15.67
C LYS A 61 -6.55 -6.87 14.29
N VAL A 62 -7.60 -6.74 13.48
CA VAL A 62 -7.55 -6.11 12.16
C VAL A 62 -7.19 -4.64 12.26
N CYS A 63 -7.76 -3.92 13.23
CA CYS A 63 -7.44 -2.51 13.44
C CYS A 63 -6.02 -2.28 13.96
N ASP A 64 -5.49 -3.18 14.80
CA ASP A 64 -4.08 -3.11 15.25
C ASP A 64 -3.11 -3.35 14.08
N LEU A 65 -3.43 -4.29 13.18
CA LEU A 65 -2.69 -4.53 11.95
C LEU A 65 -2.75 -3.31 11.02
N SER A 66 -3.91 -2.66 10.91
CA SER A 66 -4.08 -1.42 10.16
C SER A 66 -3.22 -0.28 10.71
N SER A 67 -3.22 -0.06 12.03
CA SER A 67 -2.37 0.93 12.67
C SER A 67 -0.90 0.66 12.37
N THR A 68 -0.46 -0.60 12.49
CA THR A 68 0.93 -0.99 12.21
C THR A 68 1.31 -0.75 10.75
N ALA A 69 0.43 -1.09 9.80
CA ALA A 69 0.66 -0.83 8.37
C ALA A 69 0.81 0.67 8.08
N CYS A 70 -0.01 1.50 8.73
CA CYS A 70 0.04 2.94 8.57
C CYS A 70 1.25 3.58 9.26
N ASP A 71 1.72 3.02 10.37
CA ASP A 71 2.98 3.44 11.01
C ASP A 71 4.19 3.13 10.11
N ILE A 72 4.18 1.98 9.43
CA ILE A 72 5.20 1.64 8.43
C ILE A 72 5.10 2.62 7.25
N ALA A 73 3.90 2.81 6.69
CA ALA A 73 3.69 3.76 5.61
C ALA A 73 4.13 5.19 5.97
N GLY A 74 3.90 5.64 7.21
CA GLY A 74 4.35 6.95 7.69
C GLY A 74 5.86 7.10 7.75
N LYS A 75 6.61 6.02 8.00
CA LYS A 75 8.08 6.00 7.97
C LYS A 75 8.66 6.04 6.55
N HIS A 76 7.89 5.59 5.57
CA HIS A 76 8.29 5.50 4.16
C HIS A 76 7.30 6.27 3.27
N ASN A 77 7.24 7.60 3.46
CA ASN A 77 6.26 8.46 2.79
C ASN A 77 6.47 8.59 1.26
N ASP A 78 7.63 8.19 0.76
CA ASP A 78 8.00 8.12 -0.65
C ASP A 78 7.49 6.84 -1.33
N ARG A 79 7.10 5.84 -0.54
CA ARG A 79 6.61 4.53 -1.00
C ARG A 79 5.08 4.53 -1.17
N ASN A 80 4.63 4.84 -2.38
CA ASN A 80 3.19 4.82 -2.72
C ASN A 80 2.51 3.47 -2.47
N ASP A 81 3.23 2.35 -2.63
CA ASP A 81 2.71 1.01 -2.37
C ASP A 81 2.39 0.79 -0.89
N TYR A 82 3.19 1.34 0.03
CA TYR A 82 2.89 1.29 1.46
C TYR A 82 1.67 2.16 1.81
N GLN A 83 1.55 3.34 1.19
CA GLN A 83 0.36 4.19 1.39
C GLN A 83 -0.92 3.46 0.97
N GLN A 84 -0.91 2.81 -0.19
CA GLN A 84 -2.04 2.01 -0.67
C GLN A 84 -2.39 0.87 0.30
N ARG A 85 -1.38 0.13 0.77
CA ARG A 85 -1.59 -0.96 1.73
C ARG A 85 -2.12 -0.48 3.09
N CYS A 86 -1.69 0.69 3.57
CA CYS A 86 -2.27 1.33 4.76
C CYS A 86 -3.76 1.64 4.55
N VAL A 87 -4.13 2.26 3.42
CA VAL A 87 -5.54 2.56 3.10
C VAL A 87 -6.38 1.28 3.05
N THR A 88 -5.91 0.24 2.36
CA THR A 88 -6.62 -1.06 2.32
C THR A 88 -6.79 -1.64 3.72
N ALA A 89 -5.75 -1.59 4.57
CA ALA A 89 -5.87 -2.09 5.94
C ALA A 89 -6.87 -1.27 6.78
N GLN A 90 -6.94 0.05 6.60
CA GLN A 90 -7.95 0.90 7.24
C GLN A 90 -9.37 0.55 6.79
N GLU A 91 -9.57 0.28 5.50
CA GLU A 91 -10.85 -0.17 4.97
C GLU A 91 -11.29 -1.50 5.59
N GLU A 92 -10.38 -2.47 5.75
CA GLU A 92 -10.69 -3.73 6.42
C GLU A 92 -11.06 -3.52 7.90
N CYS A 93 -10.32 -2.67 8.63
CA CYS A 93 -10.69 -2.30 10.00
C CYS A 93 -12.09 -1.67 10.06
N ALA A 94 -12.43 -0.77 9.12
CA ALA A 94 -13.74 -0.15 9.06
C ALA A 94 -14.86 -1.19 8.82
N LYS A 95 -14.67 -2.13 7.89
CA LYS A 95 -15.64 -3.21 7.61
C LYS A 95 -15.90 -4.06 8.86
N PHE A 96 -14.84 -4.53 9.51
CA PHE A 96 -14.98 -5.32 10.75
C PHE A 96 -15.63 -4.51 11.89
N ASN A 97 -15.36 -3.20 11.95
CA ASN A 97 -15.98 -2.33 12.95
C ASN A 97 -17.48 -2.17 12.71
N GLU A 98 -17.87 -2.02 11.44
CA GLU A 98 -19.27 -2.00 11.04
C GLU A 98 -19.97 -3.32 11.34
N SER A 99 -19.37 -4.46 10.99
CA SER A 99 -19.92 -5.80 11.28
C SER A 99 -20.07 -6.06 12.78
N CYS A 100 -19.10 -5.65 13.60
CA CYS A 100 -19.23 -5.76 15.06
C CYS A 100 -20.33 -4.83 15.60
N SER A 101 -20.48 -3.63 15.03
CA SER A 101 -21.49 -2.67 15.47
C SER A 101 -22.91 -3.11 15.08
N SER A 102 -23.08 -3.80 13.95
CA SER A 102 -24.37 -4.35 13.53
C SER A 102 -24.80 -5.56 14.37
N CYS A 103 -23.85 -6.34 14.90
CA CYS A 103 -24.10 -7.44 15.83
C CYS A 103 -24.73 -7.03 17.18
N LYS A 104 -24.57 -5.77 17.60
CA LYS A 104 -25.10 -5.25 18.87
C LYS A 104 -26.47 -4.56 18.73
N LYS A 105 -27.04 -4.54 17.53
CA LYS A 105 -28.41 -4.06 17.27
C LYS A 105 -29.39 -5.21 17.37
#